data_AF-A0A257XBM8-F1
#
_entry.id   AF-A0A257XBM8-F1
#
_cell.length_a   1.000
_cell.length_b   1.000
_cell.length_c   1.000
_cell.angle_alpha   90.00
_cell.angle_beta   90.00
_cell.angle_gamma   90.00
#
_symmetry.space_group_name_H-M   'P 1'
#
loop_
_entity.id
_entity.type
_entity.pdbx_description
1 polymer ?
#
loop_
_entity_poly.entity_id
_entity_poly.type
_entity_poly.pdbx_seq_one_letter_code
_entity_poly.pdbx_strand_id
1 'polypeptide(L)' 'HLMGEPDQTKHLVVADGQAVISPPWSIHSGVGTRAYTFIWGMGGDNIDYTDMDVIAMETLR' A
#
# COMPACT_ATOMS: atom_id res chain seq x y z
N HIS A 1 6.49 1.27 -5.05
CA HIS A 1 5.30 0.87 -4.27
C HIS A 1 5.75 -0.11 -3.20
N LEU A 2 5.62 0.27 -1.92
CA LEU A 2 5.94 -0.56 -0.77
C LEU A 2 4.77 -1.50 -0.47
N MET A 3 5.09 -2.78 -0.30
CA MET A 3 4.14 -3.85 -0.05
C MET A 3 4.77 -4.91 0.87
N GLY A 4 4.01 -5.91 1.28
CA GLY A 4 4.47 -6.95 2.20
C GLY A 4 3.87 -6.78 3.59
N GLU A 5 4.13 -7.78 4.45
CA GLU A 5 3.88 -7.64 5.89
C GLU A 5 4.75 -6.50 6.46
N PRO A 6 4.29 -5.77 7.50
CA PRO A 6 5.01 -4.63 8.06
C PRO A 6 6.48 -4.90 8.45
N ASP A 7 6.80 -6.14 8.85
CA ASP A 7 8.11 -6.59 9.30
C ASP A 7 8.96 -7.23 8.18
N GLN A 8 8.41 -7.36 6.98
CA GLN A 8 9.06 -7.99 5.82
C GLN A 8 8.73 -7.25 4.53
N THR A 9 8.91 -5.93 4.53
CA THR A 9 8.52 -5.11 3.38
C THR A 9 9.36 -5.45 2.14
N LYS A 10 8.70 -5.31 0.99
CA LYS A 10 9.29 -5.38 -0.35
C LYS A 10 8.83 -4.17 -1.14
N HIS A 11 9.39 -4.01 -2.34
CA HIS A 11 8.95 -2.96 -3.23
C HIS A 11 8.84 -3.42 -4.68
N LEU A 12 7.90 -2.79 -5.38
CA LEU A 12 7.78 -2.85 -6.83
C LEU A 12 8.14 -1.49 -7.41
N VAL A 13 8.95 -1.49 -8.47
CA VAL A 13 9.13 -0.34 -9.36
C VAL A 13 7.94 -0.33 -10.32
N VAL A 14 7.19 0.77 -10.33
CA VAL A 14 5.92 0.89 -11.05
C VAL A 14 6.04 2.05 -12.02
N ALA A 15 5.72 1.81 -13.28
CA ALA A 15 5.66 2.79 -14.35
C ALA A 15 4.25 3.38 -14.50
N ASP A 16 4.14 4.41 -15.33
CA ASP A 16 2.86 5.05 -15.65
C ASP A 16 1.84 4.04 -16.22
N GLY A 17 0.58 4.19 -15.83
CA GLY A 17 -0.53 3.32 -16.26
C GLY A 17 -0.54 1.89 -15.70
N GLN A 18 0.38 1.53 -14.81
CA GLN A 18 0.40 0.21 -14.17
C GLN A 18 -0.46 0.19 -12.89
N ALA A 19 -1.02 -0.98 -12.58
CA ALA A 19 -1.77 -1.24 -11.36
C ALA A 19 -1.03 -2.25 -10.46
N VAL A 20 -1.26 -2.16 -9.15
CA VAL A 20 -0.74 -3.09 -8.15
C VAL A 20 -1.90 -3.62 -7.31
N ILE A 21 -1.91 -4.93 -7.07
CA ILE A 21 -2.88 -5.59 -6.18
C ILE A 21 -2.25 -5.68 -4.78
N SER A 22 -2.97 -5.19 -3.77
CA SER A 22 -2.58 -5.33 -2.36
C SER A 22 -3.45 -6.38 -1.67
N PRO A 23 -2.89 -7.52 -1.20
CA PRO A 23 -3.62 -8.43 -0.34
C PRO A 23 -3.86 -7.81 1.05
N PRO A 24 -4.83 -8.31 1.84
CA PRO A 24 -5.26 -7.66 3.09
C PRO A 24 -4.18 -7.63 4.18
N TRP A 25 -3.21 -8.55 4.15
CA TRP A 25 -2.08 -8.58 5.09
C TRP A 25 -0.93 -7.62 4.71
N SER A 26 -1.01 -6.98 3.54
CA SER A 26 0.06 -6.15 3.01
C SER A 26 -0.21 -4.67 3.28
N ILE A 27 0.85 -3.94 3.62
CA ILE A 27 0.83 -2.48 3.50
C ILE A 27 0.72 -2.07 2.03
N HIS A 28 0.29 -0.84 1.76
CA HIS A 28 0.20 -0.28 0.41
C HIS A 28 0.56 1.22 0.42
N SER A 29 1.85 1.50 0.62
CA SER A 29 2.41 2.86 0.62
C SER A 29 3.23 3.13 -0.65
N GLY A 30 3.38 4.38 -1.07
CA GLY A 30 4.01 4.75 -2.33
C GLY A 30 4.94 5.94 -2.20
N VAL A 31 6.06 5.89 -2.92
CA VAL A 31 6.96 7.03 -3.13
C VAL A 31 7.33 7.08 -4.60
N GLY A 32 7.24 8.27 -5.18
CA GLY A 32 7.57 8.55 -6.57
C GLY A 32 8.90 9.29 -6.69
N THR A 33 9.57 9.14 -7.84
CA THR A 33 10.76 9.95 -8.17
C THR A 33 10.40 11.36 -8.63
N ARG A 34 9.10 11.62 -8.87
CA ARG A 34 8.48 12.91 -9.22
C ARG A 34 7.05 12.93 -8.68
N ALA A 35 6.36 14.05 -8.80
CA ALA A 35 4.92 14.11 -8.57
C ALA A 35 4.18 13.13 -9.49
N TYR A 36 3.19 12.44 -8.95
CA TYR A 36 2.35 11.48 -9.67
C TYR A 36 0.92 11.53 -9.12
N THR A 37 -0.01 10.90 -9.83
CA THR A 37 -1.40 10.71 -9.41
C THR A 37 -1.72 9.24 -9.48
N PHE A 38 -2.58 8.75 -8.59
CA PHE A 38 -3.06 7.38 -8.60
C PHE A 38 -4.52 7.33 -8.18
N ILE A 39 -5.18 6.23 -8.53
CA ILE A 39 -6.54 5.90 -8.11
C ILE A 39 -6.44 4.68 -7.21
N TRP A 40 -7.15 4.69 -6.08
CA TRP A 40 -7.28 3.54 -5.20
C TRP A 40 -8.72 3.02 -5.21
N GLY A 41 -8.87 1.73 -5.01
CA GLY A 41 -10.15 1.05 -4.87
C GLY A 41 -9.99 -0.13 -3.93
N MET A 42 -10.99 -0.34 -3.08
CA MET A 42 -11.02 -1.44 -2.12
C MET A 42 -12.39 -2.13 -2.16
N GLY A 43 -12.39 -3.40 -1.77
CA GLY A 43 -13.58 -4.19 -1.57
C GLY A 43 -13.30 -5.25 -0.51
N GLY A 44 -14.30 -5.58 0.28
CA GLY A 44 -14.17 -6.50 1.41
C GLY A 44 -15.50 -6.63 2.16
N ASP A 45 -15.42 -7.09 3.41
CA ASP A 45 -16.60 -7.45 4.20
C ASP A 45 -17.36 -6.24 4.76
N ASN A 46 -16.72 -5.06 4.84
CA ASN A 46 -17.34 -3.84 5.33
C ASN A 46 -16.82 -2.58 4.59
N ILE A 47 -17.40 -1.42 4.92
CA ILE A 47 -17.02 -0.09 4.40
C ILE A 47 -16.55 0.85 5.53
N ASP A 48 -16.18 0.30 6.69
CA ASP A 48 -15.64 1.06 7.80
C ASP A 48 -14.15 1.32 7.56
N TYR A 49 -13.84 2.51 7.04
CA TYR A 49 -12.46 2.91 6.75
C TYR A 49 -11.60 3.13 8.00
N THR A 50 -12.17 3.02 9.21
CA THR A 50 -11.43 3.13 10.47
C THR A 50 -11.05 1.76 11.06
N ASP A 51 -11.64 0.68 10.53
CA ASP A 51 -11.30 -0.70 10.87
C ASP A 51 -9.99 -1.11 10.18
N MET A 52 -8.88 -0.62 10.74
CA MET A 52 -7.54 -0.83 10.20
C MET A 52 -6.47 -0.89 11.28
N ASP A 53 -5.44 -1.71 11.04
CA ASP A 53 -4.23 -1.72 11.84
C ASP A 53 -3.31 -0.56 11.41
N VAL A 54 -3.27 0.49 12.22
CA VAL A 54 -2.39 1.64 11.96
C VAL A 54 -0.95 1.28 12.32
N ILE A 55 -0.07 1.28 11.31
CA ILE A 55 1.35 0.98 11.47
C ILE A 55 2.17 2.27 11.41
N ALA A 56 3.00 2.49 12.43
CA ALA A 56 3.91 3.62 12.48
C ALA A 56 5.12 3.38 11.55
N MET A 57 5.60 4.43 10.88
CA MET A 57 6.65 4.28 9.86
C MET A 57 7.98 3.76 10.46
N GLU A 58 8.30 4.15 11.68
CA GLU A 58 9.49 3.75 12.42
C GLU A 58 9.52 2.24 12.76
N THR A 59 8.39 1.55 12.69
CA THR A 59 8.29 0.11 12.98
C THR A 59 8.46 -0.77 11.75
N LEU A 60 8.44 -0.20 10.54
CA LEU A 60 8.60 -0.97 9.30
C LEU A 60 10.01 -1.56 9.16
N ARG A 61 10.13 -2.69 8.44
CA ARG A 61 11.39 -3.40 8.18
C ARG A 61 11.54 -3.82 6.73
#